data_AF-A0A7X9KHV0-F1
#
_entry.id   AF-A0A7X9KHV0-F1
#
_cell.length_a   1.000
_cell.length_b   1.000
_cell.length_c   1.000
_cell.angle_alpha   90.00
_cell.angle_beta   90.00
_cell.angle_gamma   90.00
#
_symmetry.space_group_name_H-M   'P 1'
#
loop_
_entity.id
_entity.type
_entity.pdbx_description
1 polymer ?
#
loop_
_entity_poly.entity_id
_entity_poly.type
_entity_poly.pdbx_seq_one_letter_code
_entity_poly.pdbx_strand_id
1 'polypeptide(L)'
;MRRAVVLLFAMCALVPALPGEVTHADDSAAQQAAREIADARERANAAADAYFQAESLLDTLSIEGQTLEAEVADLQSRVAALQERVQQVAINRFTRSDTTTSPLLNGFASPEEQMQVAALSEVITDTSAADFDEFDSLNRQLTKKQQALTDKRDQTEQQKATAASLRDQATAEVENLKKVEAQRLQDEAVQKALQAEERARAAKAEAEAAKLQQATANTAEIDNPTDADGGGGAPQTTAP
;
A
#
# COMPACT_ATOMS: atom_id res chain seq x y z
N MET A 1 28.16 -5.78 -49.09
CA MET A 1 29.08 -6.86 -48.70
C MET A 1 28.27 -7.83 -47.82
N ARG A 2 27.79 -9.01 -48.26
CA ARG A 2 28.48 -10.32 -48.44
C ARG A 2 29.52 -10.53 -47.32
N ARG A 3 29.43 -11.50 -46.39
CA ARG A 3 29.28 -12.98 -46.47
C ARG A 3 28.77 -13.47 -45.07
N ALA A 4 27.86 -14.42 -44.85
CA ALA A 4 27.62 -15.81 -45.31
C ALA A 4 28.66 -16.85 -44.82
N VAL A 5 28.25 -17.69 -43.83
CA VAL A 5 28.59 -19.12 -43.53
C VAL A 5 27.53 -19.57 -42.49
N VAL A 6 26.42 -20.27 -42.77
CA VAL A 6 26.17 -21.67 -43.21
C VAL A 6 26.89 -22.74 -42.37
N LEU A 7 26.14 -23.47 -41.54
CA LEU A 7 26.31 -24.92 -41.41
C LEU A 7 24.99 -25.59 -41.04
N LEU A 8 24.78 -26.70 -41.73
CA LEU A 8 23.55 -27.41 -42.03
C LEU A 8 23.65 -28.76 -41.33
N PHE A 9 22.63 -29.19 -40.59
CA PHE A 9 22.38 -30.61 -40.37
C PHE A 9 20.89 -30.89 -40.32
N ALA A 10 20.43 -31.54 -41.39
CA ALA A 10 19.12 -32.10 -41.56
C ALA A 10 19.05 -33.45 -40.83
N MET A 11 17.97 -33.70 -40.10
CA MET A 11 17.50 -35.05 -39.85
C MET A 11 15.97 -35.05 -39.87
N CYS A 12 15.42 -35.66 -40.92
CA CYS A 12 14.00 -35.89 -41.10
C CYS A 12 13.49 -36.88 -40.04
N ALA A 13 12.48 -36.47 -39.27
CA ALA A 13 11.52 -37.40 -38.66
C ALA A 13 10.15 -37.09 -39.28
N LEU A 14 9.74 -37.95 -40.20
CA LEU A 14 8.41 -38.01 -40.78
C LEU A 14 7.46 -38.52 -39.68
N VAL A 15 6.76 -37.63 -39.00
CA VAL A 15 5.64 -37.98 -38.10
C VAL A 15 4.34 -37.74 -38.86
N PRO A 16 3.44 -38.73 -38.99
CA PRO A 16 2.19 -38.56 -39.70
C PRO A 16 1.33 -37.49 -39.02
N ALA A 17 0.90 -36.51 -39.82
CA ALA A 17 -0.07 -35.50 -39.45
C ALA A 17 -1.41 -36.18 -39.11
N LEU A 18 -1.68 -36.32 -37.81
CA LEU A 18 -3.05 -36.36 -37.30
C LEU A 18 -3.44 -34.90 -37.04
N PRO A 19 -4.52 -34.36 -37.64
CA PRO A 19 -5.08 -33.10 -37.19
C PRO A 19 -5.75 -33.34 -35.84
N GLY A 20 -4.96 -33.35 -34.77
CA GLY A 20 -5.47 -33.04 -33.45
C GLY A 20 -5.81 -31.55 -33.47
N GLU A 21 -7.09 -31.21 -33.29
CA GLU A 21 -7.51 -29.84 -33.05
C GLU A 21 -6.71 -29.28 -31.87
N VAL A 22 -5.75 -28.41 -32.17
CA VAL A 22 -4.94 -27.76 -31.16
C VAL A 22 -5.84 -26.73 -30.47
N THR A 23 -5.96 -26.88 -29.16
CA THR A 23 -6.69 -26.09 -28.16
C THR A 23 -6.19 -24.64 -28.06
N HIS A 24 -6.17 -23.90 -29.16
CA HIS A 24 -5.71 -22.50 -29.22
C HIS A 24 -6.67 -21.50 -28.57
N ALA A 25 -7.94 -21.88 -28.36
CA ALA A 25 -8.91 -21.03 -27.67
C ALA A 25 -8.62 -20.92 -26.16
N ASP A 26 -8.22 -22.03 -25.52
CA ASP A 26 -7.96 -22.09 -24.07
C ASP A 26 -6.74 -21.27 -23.64
N ASP A 27 -5.69 -21.22 -24.46
CA ASP A 27 -4.48 -20.42 -24.18
C ASP A 27 -4.81 -18.92 -24.09
N SER A 28 -5.76 -18.44 -24.90
CA SER A 28 -6.16 -17.02 -24.89
C SER A 28 -6.98 -16.65 -23.65
N ALA A 29 -7.89 -17.54 -23.22
CA ALA A 29 -8.72 -17.34 -22.03
C ALA A 29 -7.90 -17.44 -20.74
N ALA A 30 -6.98 -18.42 -20.65
CA ALA A 30 -6.07 -18.56 -19.51
C ALA A 30 -5.12 -17.36 -19.37
N GLN A 31 -4.59 -16.83 -20.48
CA GLN A 31 -3.78 -15.61 -20.46
C GLN A 31 -4.57 -14.37 -20.04
N GLN A 32 -5.82 -14.24 -20.50
CA GLN A 32 -6.68 -13.14 -20.10
C GLN A 32 -7.00 -13.18 -18.60
N ALA A 33 -7.38 -14.34 -18.07
CA ALA A 33 -7.65 -14.51 -16.65
C ALA A 33 -6.39 -14.25 -15.77
N ALA A 34 -5.22 -14.66 -16.24
CA ALA A 34 -3.96 -14.37 -15.55
C ALA A 34 -3.67 -12.86 -15.49
N ARG A 35 -3.98 -12.11 -16.55
CA ARG A 35 -3.87 -10.64 -16.56
C ARG A 35 -4.86 -10.01 -15.59
N GLU A 36 -6.11 -10.44 -15.59
CA GLU A 36 -7.15 -9.90 -14.70
C GLU A 36 -6.78 -10.05 -13.21
N ILE A 37 -6.15 -11.17 -12.82
CA ILE A 37 -5.65 -11.38 -11.46
C ILE A 37 -4.44 -10.51 -11.17
N ALA A 38 -3.49 -10.42 -12.09
CA ALA A 38 -2.33 -9.54 -11.94
C ALA A 38 -2.78 -8.09 -11.74
N ASP A 39 -3.73 -7.62 -12.56
CA ASP A 39 -4.29 -6.28 -12.46
C ASP A 39 -5.06 -6.08 -11.14
N ALA A 40 -5.81 -7.08 -10.67
CA ALA A 40 -6.51 -7.02 -9.39
C ALA A 40 -5.53 -6.96 -8.20
N ARG A 41 -4.44 -7.73 -8.25
CA ARG A 41 -3.37 -7.70 -7.24
C ARG A 41 -2.66 -6.36 -7.24
N GLU A 42 -2.36 -5.83 -8.42
CA GLU A 42 -1.72 -4.52 -8.54
C GLU A 42 -2.61 -3.41 -7.96
N ARG A 43 -3.92 -3.40 -8.27
CA ARG A 43 -4.87 -2.45 -7.67
C ARG A 43 -4.94 -2.57 -6.15
N ALA A 44 -4.99 -3.80 -5.63
CA ALA A 44 -5.03 -4.04 -4.19
C ALA A 44 -3.74 -3.55 -3.50
N ASN A 45 -2.58 -3.83 -4.09
CA ASN A 45 -1.29 -3.35 -3.58
C ASN A 45 -1.21 -1.82 -3.62
N ALA A 46 -1.57 -1.20 -4.75
CA ALA A 46 -1.58 0.25 -4.89
C ALA A 46 -2.51 0.94 -3.88
N ALA A 47 -3.68 0.36 -3.61
CA ALA A 47 -4.60 0.87 -2.60
C ALA A 47 -4.04 0.72 -1.18
N ALA A 48 -3.38 -0.41 -0.88
CA ALA A 48 -2.70 -0.62 0.41
C ALA A 48 -1.55 0.37 0.60
N ASP A 49 -0.72 0.58 -0.42
CA ASP A 49 0.39 1.53 -0.40
C ASP A 49 -0.11 2.96 -0.20
N ALA A 50 -1.19 3.35 -0.88
CA ALA A 50 -1.82 4.66 -0.70
C ALA A 50 -2.33 4.85 0.73
N TYR A 51 -2.95 3.81 1.32
CA TYR A 51 -3.38 3.82 2.71
C TYR A 51 -2.20 3.98 3.68
N PHE A 52 -1.13 3.20 3.51
CA PHE A 52 0.06 3.30 4.38
C PHE A 52 0.75 4.66 4.27
N GLN A 53 0.83 5.23 3.07
CA GLN A 53 1.36 6.59 2.88
C GLN A 53 0.50 7.63 3.61
N ALA A 54 -0.83 7.48 3.55
CA ALA A 54 -1.76 8.37 4.24
C ALA A 54 -1.64 8.26 5.77
N GLU A 55 -1.43 7.05 6.30
CA GLU A 55 -1.19 6.80 7.73
C GLU A 55 0.15 7.39 8.19
N SER A 56 1.22 7.20 7.40
CA SER A 56 2.53 7.81 7.69
C SER A 56 2.49 9.34 7.68
N LEU A 57 1.72 9.94 6.76
CA LEU A 57 1.48 11.38 6.77
C LEU A 57 0.70 11.82 8.01
N LEU A 58 -0.30 11.04 8.44
CA LEU A 58 -1.07 11.32 9.64
C LEU A 58 -0.19 11.32 10.90
N ASP A 59 0.73 10.37 11.01
CA ASP A 59 1.71 10.32 12.10
C ASP A 59 2.62 11.55 12.10
N THR A 60 3.09 11.95 10.91
CA THR A 60 3.91 13.16 10.75
C THR A 60 3.14 14.41 11.22
N LEU A 61 1.90 14.57 10.78
CA LEU A 61 1.04 15.70 11.18
C LEU A 61 0.77 15.71 12.69
N SER A 62 0.60 14.53 13.30
CA SER A 62 0.41 14.37 14.74
C SER A 62 1.65 14.86 15.53
N ILE A 63 2.85 14.46 15.11
CA ILE A 63 4.12 14.89 15.72
C ILE A 63 4.32 16.40 15.56
N GLU A 64 4.08 16.94 14.36
CA GLU A 64 4.15 18.37 14.10
C GLU A 64 3.15 19.16 14.97
N GLY A 65 1.93 18.64 15.13
CA GLY A 65 0.92 19.20 16.02
C GLY A 65 1.37 19.26 17.46
N GLN A 66 1.91 18.16 18.00
CA GLN A 66 2.45 18.10 19.37
C GLN A 66 3.62 19.08 19.57
N THR A 67 4.48 19.21 18.56
CA THR A 67 5.59 20.17 18.59
C THR A 67 5.07 21.60 18.66
N LEU A 68 4.07 21.95 17.84
CA LEU A 68 3.43 23.27 17.88
C LEU A 68 2.73 23.54 19.21
N GLU A 69 2.08 22.54 19.82
CA GLU A 69 1.48 22.66 21.15
C GLU A 69 2.52 23.00 22.22
N ALA A 70 3.67 22.34 22.19
CA ALA A 70 4.78 22.62 23.11
C ALA A 70 5.35 24.04 22.90
N GLU A 71 5.53 24.46 21.65
CA GLU A 71 5.99 25.82 21.32
C GLU A 71 5.00 26.90 21.77
N VAL A 72 3.69 26.67 21.59
CA VAL A 72 2.64 27.57 22.06
C VAL A 72 2.69 27.68 23.59
N ALA A 73 2.82 26.56 24.30
CA ALA A 73 2.91 26.57 25.76
C ALA A 73 4.15 27.31 26.28
N ASP A 74 5.31 27.11 25.63
CA ASP A 74 6.54 27.83 25.96
C ASP A 74 6.38 29.35 25.73
N LEU A 75 5.83 29.75 24.58
CA LEU A 75 5.58 31.16 24.29
C LEU A 75 4.58 31.79 25.27
N GLN A 76 3.53 31.08 25.66
CA GLN A 76 2.58 31.54 26.67
C GLN A 76 3.27 31.82 28.01
N SER A 77 4.17 30.92 28.42
CA SER A 77 4.96 31.10 29.65
C SER A 77 5.86 32.33 29.57
N ARG A 78 6.56 32.53 28.44
CA ARG A 78 7.42 33.71 28.21
C ARG A 78 6.63 35.02 28.20
N VAL A 79 5.48 35.04 27.53
CA VAL A 79 4.58 36.20 27.49
C VAL A 79 4.09 36.53 28.90
N ALA A 80 3.68 35.53 29.70
CA ALA A 80 3.24 35.75 31.07
C ALA A 80 4.36 36.32 31.96
N ALA A 81 5.58 35.78 31.86
CA ALA A 81 6.73 36.27 32.62
C ALA A 81 7.15 37.70 32.22
N LEU A 82 7.02 38.05 30.94
CA LEU A 82 7.33 39.39 30.46
C LEU A 82 6.23 40.40 30.82
N GLN A 83 4.97 39.97 30.81
CA GLN A 83 3.84 40.77 31.27
C GLN A 83 4.03 41.25 32.71
N GLU A 84 4.53 40.37 33.60
CA GLU A 84 4.82 40.73 34.99
C GLU A 84 5.91 41.82 35.08
N ARG A 85 7.00 41.70 34.30
CA ARG A 85 8.07 42.70 34.26
C ARG A 85 7.58 44.05 33.74
N VAL A 86 6.83 44.03 32.63
CA VAL A 86 6.23 45.24 32.04
C VAL A 86 5.27 45.92 33.04
N GLN A 87 4.49 45.14 33.79
CA GLN A 87 3.60 45.67 34.83
C GLN A 87 4.39 46.32 35.97
N GLN A 88 5.50 45.71 36.42
CA GLN A 88 6.35 46.29 37.46
C GLN A 88 6.99 47.61 37.00
N VAL A 89 7.46 47.69 35.75
CA VAL A 89 7.98 48.94 35.15
C VAL A 89 6.90 50.03 35.15
N ALA A 90 5.68 49.69 34.75
CA ALA A 90 4.57 50.63 34.73
C ALA A 90 4.21 51.14 36.14
N ILE A 91 4.15 50.25 37.14
CA ILE A 91 3.88 50.62 38.55
C ILE A 91 5.00 51.53 39.09
N ASN A 92 6.26 51.19 38.85
CA ASN A 92 7.41 51.98 39.30
C ASN A 92 7.42 53.38 38.67
N ARG A 93 7.10 53.49 37.37
CA ARG A 93 6.98 54.77 36.68
C ARG A 93 5.82 55.61 37.22
N PHE A 94 4.65 55.00 37.42
CA PHE A 94 3.49 55.69 37.99
C PHE A 94 3.77 56.21 39.40
N THR A 95 4.34 55.38 40.27
CA THR A 95 4.67 55.75 41.66
C THR A 95 5.76 56.82 41.74
N ARG A 96 6.78 56.78 40.87
CA ARG A 96 7.79 57.86 40.76
C ARG A 96 7.20 59.16 40.20
N SER A 97 6.27 59.06 39.26
CA SER A 97 5.60 60.24 38.70
C SER A 97 4.77 60.98 39.75
N ASP A 98 4.15 60.25 40.68
CA ASP A 98 3.30 60.82 41.74
C ASP A 98 4.11 61.34 42.95
N THR A 99 5.30 60.78 43.19
CA THR A 99 6.24 61.22 44.25
C THR A 99 7.17 62.36 43.83
N THR A 100 6.93 63.00 42.68
CA THR A 100 7.63 64.24 42.31
C THR A 100 7.12 65.45 43.10
N THR A 101 7.33 65.43 44.43
CA THR A 101 8.03 66.57 45.06
C THR A 101 9.40 66.67 44.39
N SER A 102 9.40 67.38 43.27
CA SER A 102 10.48 67.47 42.30
C SER A 102 11.85 67.77 42.96
N PRO A 103 12.96 67.16 42.50
CA PRO A 103 14.31 67.60 42.85
C PRO A 103 14.58 69.08 42.51
N LEU A 104 13.76 69.67 41.63
CA LEU A 104 13.75 71.11 41.37
C LEU A 104 13.28 71.95 42.58
N LEU A 105 12.58 71.34 43.54
CA LEU A 105 12.08 72.00 44.75
C LEU A 105 12.99 71.83 45.96
N ASN A 106 13.88 70.82 45.97
CA ASN A 106 14.86 70.59 47.04
C ASN A 106 16.33 70.77 46.61
N GLY A 107 16.59 71.01 45.33
CA GLY A 107 17.93 71.22 44.77
C GLY A 107 18.74 69.91 44.72
N PHE A 108 19.35 69.63 43.58
CA PHE A 108 20.36 68.58 43.50
C PHE A 108 21.59 69.02 44.30
N ALA A 109 22.12 68.16 45.18
CA ALA A 109 23.23 68.53 46.07
C ALA A 109 24.56 68.67 45.30
N SER A 110 24.68 68.13 44.08
CA SER A 110 25.84 68.32 43.20
C SER A 110 25.54 68.07 41.70
N PRO A 111 26.40 68.55 40.76
CA PRO A 111 26.33 68.20 39.33
C PRO A 111 26.59 66.72 39.02
N GLU A 112 27.37 66.02 39.86
CA GLU A 112 27.69 64.61 39.69
C GLU A 112 26.45 63.72 39.91
N GLU A 113 25.67 64.00 40.95
CA GLU A 113 24.42 63.28 41.23
C GLU A 113 23.38 63.45 40.10
N GLN A 114 23.34 64.63 39.47
CA GLN A 114 22.46 64.88 38.32
C GLN A 114 22.82 63.99 37.12
N MET A 115 24.11 63.84 36.83
CA MET A 115 24.57 62.97 35.75
C MET A 115 24.29 61.48 36.05
N GLN A 116 24.49 61.03 37.28
CA GLN A 116 24.20 59.65 37.67
C GLN A 116 22.70 59.32 37.57
N VAL A 117 21.82 60.24 37.99
CA VAL A 117 20.37 60.06 37.87
C VAL A 117 19.90 60.09 36.41
N ALA A 118 20.48 60.95 35.57
CA ALA A 118 20.16 61.01 34.14
C ALA A 118 20.55 59.69 33.44
N ALA A 119 21.76 59.18 33.66
CA ALA A 119 22.22 57.91 33.08
C ALA A 119 21.36 56.72 33.54
N LEU A 120 21.01 56.65 34.83
CA LEU A 120 20.12 55.61 35.35
C LEU A 120 18.70 55.70 34.75
N SER A 121 18.18 56.92 34.55
CA SER A 121 16.86 57.12 33.95
C SER A 121 16.84 56.74 32.47
N GLU A 122 17.92 57.00 31.74
CA GLU A 122 18.09 56.60 30.36
C GLU A 122 18.13 55.06 30.23
N VAL A 123 18.96 54.39 31.02
CA VAL A 123 19.04 52.90 31.04
C VAL A 123 17.68 52.28 31.37
N ILE A 124 16.95 52.81 32.36
CA ILE A 124 15.61 52.33 32.70
C ILE A 124 14.64 52.54 31.54
N THR A 125 14.69 53.69 30.88
CA THR A 125 13.79 54.01 29.75
C THR A 125 14.08 53.13 28.55
N ASP A 126 15.34 52.93 28.22
CA ASP A 126 15.80 52.06 27.14
C ASP A 126 15.42 50.59 27.39
N THR A 127 15.67 50.10 28.60
CA THR A 127 15.30 48.74 29.01
C THR A 127 13.78 48.54 28.94
N SER A 128 13.01 49.54 29.37
CA SER A 128 11.54 49.49 29.30
C SER A 128 11.06 49.41 27.84
N ALA A 129 11.61 50.23 26.94
CA ALA A 129 11.23 50.22 25.52
C ALA A 129 11.54 48.87 24.87
N ALA A 130 12.70 48.29 25.18
CA ALA A 130 13.07 46.95 24.72
C ALA A 130 12.10 45.87 25.23
N ASP A 131 11.71 45.91 26.52
CA ASP A 131 10.75 44.96 27.10
C ASP A 131 9.35 45.04 26.42
N PHE A 132 8.88 46.25 26.09
CA PHE A 132 7.61 46.44 25.36
C PHE A 132 7.67 45.89 23.92
N ASP A 133 8.76 46.17 23.20
CA ASP A 133 8.95 45.65 21.84
C ASP A 133 9.07 44.11 21.83
N GLU A 134 9.76 43.53 22.81
CA GLU A 134 9.84 42.08 23.01
C GLU A 134 8.46 41.50 23.32
N PHE A 135 7.68 42.13 24.19
CA PHE A 135 6.33 41.69 24.55
C PHE A 135 5.41 41.65 23.34
N ASP A 136 5.39 42.73 22.56
CA ASP A 136 4.61 42.81 21.32
C ASP A 136 5.06 41.77 20.29
N SER A 137 6.38 41.54 20.18
CA SER A 137 6.94 40.51 19.31
C SER A 137 6.49 39.11 19.72
N LEU A 138 6.61 38.76 21.00
CA LEU A 138 6.21 37.46 21.53
C LEU A 138 4.70 37.23 21.41
N ASN A 139 3.88 38.26 21.64
CA ASN A 139 2.43 38.16 21.49
C ASN A 139 2.02 37.91 20.02
N ARG A 140 2.69 38.58 19.06
CA ARG A 140 2.51 38.30 17.62
C ARG A 140 2.95 36.89 17.26
N GLN A 141 4.08 36.42 17.79
CA GLN A 141 4.56 35.05 17.56
C GLN A 141 3.60 34.01 18.14
N LEU A 142 3.12 34.23 19.36
CA LEU A 142 2.14 33.37 20.01
C LEU A 142 0.86 33.25 19.17
N THR A 143 0.31 34.39 18.74
CA THR A 143 -0.89 34.41 17.88
C THR A 143 -0.67 33.63 16.59
N LYS A 144 0.49 33.82 15.93
CA LYS A 144 0.84 33.07 14.71
C LYS A 144 0.95 31.56 14.96
N LYS A 145 1.57 31.15 16.08
CA LYS A 145 1.72 29.73 16.42
C LYS A 145 0.40 29.07 16.81
N GLN A 146 -0.48 29.80 17.50
CA GLN A 146 -1.85 29.34 17.79
C GLN A 146 -2.68 29.15 16.52
N GLN A 147 -2.55 30.07 15.55
CA GLN A 147 -3.19 29.90 14.24
C GLN A 147 -2.61 28.69 13.51
N ALA A 148 -1.29 28.57 13.43
CA ALA A 148 -0.63 27.42 12.79
C ALA A 148 -1.03 26.08 13.43
N LEU A 149 -1.20 26.04 14.76
CA LEU A 149 -1.69 24.86 15.47
C LEU A 149 -3.14 24.54 15.11
N THR A 150 -3.99 25.55 14.96
CA THR A 150 -5.38 25.37 14.51
C THR A 150 -5.42 24.81 13.09
N ASP A 151 -4.68 25.42 12.18
CA ASP A 151 -4.57 24.97 10.78
C ASP A 151 -4.03 23.53 10.71
N LYS A 152 -3.05 23.19 11.56
CA LYS A 152 -2.48 21.83 11.66
C LYS A 152 -3.50 20.81 12.17
N ARG A 153 -4.33 21.19 13.15
CA ARG A 153 -5.42 20.33 13.64
C ARG A 153 -6.45 20.08 12.53
N ASP A 154 -6.86 21.11 11.81
CA ASP A 154 -7.80 20.98 10.69
C ASP A 154 -7.22 20.08 9.58
N GLN A 155 -5.94 20.27 9.23
CA GLN A 155 -5.23 19.43 8.27
C GLN A 155 -5.19 17.97 8.74
N THR A 156 -4.93 17.74 10.03
CA THR A 156 -4.89 16.40 10.63
C THR A 156 -6.26 15.72 10.56
N GLU A 157 -7.35 16.44 10.86
CA GLU A 157 -8.71 15.89 10.76
C GLU A 157 -9.12 15.56 9.31
N GLN A 158 -8.76 16.42 8.35
CA GLN A 158 -8.95 16.13 6.92
C GLN A 158 -8.15 14.90 6.49
N GLN A 159 -6.91 14.76 6.97
CA GLN A 159 -6.07 13.61 6.67
C GLN A 159 -6.62 12.33 7.29
N LYS A 160 -7.19 12.38 8.50
CA LYS A 160 -7.90 11.23 9.11
C LYS A 160 -9.06 10.75 8.24
N ALA A 161 -9.87 11.67 7.73
CA ALA A 161 -10.98 11.34 6.84
C ALA A 161 -10.47 10.70 5.53
N THR A 162 -9.39 11.24 4.97
CA THR A 162 -8.74 10.69 3.76
C THR A 162 -8.19 9.28 4.00
N ALA A 163 -7.46 9.07 5.11
CA ALA A 163 -6.93 7.76 5.48
C ALA A 163 -8.05 6.73 5.70
N ALA A 164 -9.17 7.12 6.33
CA ALA A 164 -10.33 6.25 6.49
C ALA A 164 -10.94 5.84 5.14
N SER A 165 -11.07 6.77 4.19
CA SER A 165 -11.55 6.46 2.83
C SER A 165 -10.59 5.51 2.11
N LEU A 166 -9.27 5.71 2.23
CA LEU A 166 -8.27 4.86 1.61
C LEU A 166 -8.24 3.46 2.22
N ARG A 167 -8.45 3.35 3.54
CA ARG A 167 -8.61 2.06 4.23
C ARG A 167 -9.79 1.27 3.65
N ASP A 168 -10.92 1.94 3.49
CA ASP A 168 -12.15 1.31 2.98
C ASP A 168 -11.96 0.89 1.52
N GLN A 169 -11.27 1.71 0.71
CA GLN A 169 -10.89 1.36 -0.66
C GLN A 169 -9.93 0.15 -0.71
N ALA A 170 -8.87 0.14 0.09
CA ALA A 170 -7.92 -0.96 0.17
C ALA A 170 -8.63 -2.26 0.59
N THR A 171 -9.54 -2.19 1.56
CA THR A 171 -10.36 -3.33 1.99
C THR A 171 -11.25 -3.82 0.84
N ALA A 172 -11.90 -2.92 0.11
CA ALA A 172 -12.73 -3.27 -1.03
C ALA A 172 -11.95 -3.94 -2.17
N GLU A 173 -10.74 -3.46 -2.48
CA GLU A 173 -9.88 -4.07 -3.50
C GLU A 173 -9.38 -5.46 -3.10
N VAL A 174 -9.06 -5.67 -1.82
CA VAL A 174 -8.73 -7.01 -1.29
C VAL A 174 -9.92 -7.96 -1.41
N GLU A 175 -11.13 -7.49 -1.09
CA GLU A 175 -12.35 -8.31 -1.27
C GLU A 175 -12.64 -8.61 -2.75
N ASN A 176 -12.39 -7.65 -3.65
CA ASN A 176 -12.51 -7.88 -5.09
C ASN A 176 -11.49 -8.92 -5.58
N LEU A 177 -10.24 -8.80 -5.14
CA LEU A 177 -9.19 -9.79 -5.46
C LEU A 177 -9.60 -11.19 -5.01
N LYS A 178 -10.10 -11.34 -3.77
CA LYS A 178 -10.60 -12.62 -3.26
C LYS A 178 -11.71 -13.22 -4.14
N LYS A 179 -12.64 -12.39 -4.63
CA LYS A 179 -13.73 -12.84 -5.52
C LYS A 179 -13.19 -13.33 -6.86
N VAL A 180 -12.27 -12.59 -7.48
CA VAL A 180 -11.64 -12.97 -8.76
C VAL A 180 -10.87 -14.28 -8.60
N GLU A 181 -10.10 -14.41 -7.52
CA GLU A 181 -9.35 -15.64 -7.24
C GLU A 181 -10.29 -16.84 -6.97
N ALA A 182 -11.39 -16.62 -6.25
CA ALA A 182 -12.39 -17.66 -5.99
C ALA A 182 -13.11 -18.14 -7.27
N GLN A 183 -13.46 -17.22 -8.17
CA GLN A 183 -14.06 -17.55 -9.47
C GLN A 183 -13.10 -18.43 -10.29
N ARG A 184 -11.82 -18.03 -10.38
CA ARG A 184 -10.81 -18.81 -11.09
C ARG A 184 -10.64 -20.22 -10.52
N LEU A 185 -10.65 -20.37 -9.19
CA LEU A 185 -10.55 -21.69 -8.55
C LEU A 185 -11.75 -22.58 -8.91
N GLN A 186 -12.96 -22.01 -9.03
CA GLN A 186 -14.14 -22.74 -9.48
C GLN A 186 -14.02 -23.13 -10.96
N ASP A 187 -13.62 -22.20 -11.83
CA ASP A 187 -13.45 -22.47 -13.26
C ASP A 187 -12.41 -23.56 -13.52
N GLU A 188 -11.27 -23.53 -12.82
CA GLU A 188 -10.25 -24.57 -12.90
C GLU A 188 -10.78 -25.93 -12.43
N ALA A 189 -11.59 -25.96 -11.36
CA ALA A 189 -12.20 -27.20 -10.86
C ALA A 189 -13.22 -27.77 -11.87
N VAL A 190 -14.03 -26.91 -12.50
CA VAL A 190 -14.99 -27.31 -13.54
C VAL A 190 -14.25 -27.87 -14.76
N GLN A 191 -13.20 -27.20 -15.23
CA GLN A 191 -12.39 -27.68 -16.35
C GLN A 191 -11.76 -29.06 -16.05
N LYS A 192 -11.19 -29.23 -14.85
CA LYS A 192 -10.62 -30.53 -14.43
C LYS A 192 -11.68 -31.63 -14.36
N ALA A 193 -12.89 -31.32 -13.89
CA ALA A 193 -13.99 -32.28 -13.82
C ALA A 193 -14.47 -32.70 -15.22
N LEU A 194 -14.65 -31.73 -16.13
CA LEU A 194 -15.04 -31.99 -17.53
C LEU A 194 -13.99 -32.86 -18.24
N GLN A 195 -12.71 -32.53 -18.10
CA GLN A 195 -11.63 -33.29 -18.72
C GLN A 195 -11.51 -34.72 -18.17
N ALA A 196 -11.88 -34.94 -16.89
CA ALA A 196 -11.95 -36.27 -16.31
C ALA A 196 -13.15 -37.06 -16.83
N GLU A 197 -14.31 -36.42 -17.03
CA GLU A 197 -15.50 -37.04 -17.61
C GLU A 197 -15.27 -37.44 -19.07
N GLU A 198 -14.68 -36.56 -19.88
CA GLU A 198 -14.33 -36.84 -21.27
C GLU A 198 -13.39 -38.04 -21.39
N ARG A 199 -12.34 -38.08 -20.55
CA ARG A 199 -11.44 -39.25 -20.46
C ARG A 199 -12.17 -40.53 -20.06
N ALA A 200 -13.12 -40.44 -19.13
CA ALA A 200 -13.91 -41.60 -18.73
C ALA A 200 -14.86 -42.08 -19.84
N ARG A 201 -15.46 -41.16 -20.62
CA ARG A 201 -16.29 -41.51 -21.79
C ARG A 201 -15.46 -42.13 -22.90
N ALA A 202 -14.29 -41.56 -23.22
CA ALA A 202 -13.37 -42.10 -24.20
C ALA A 202 -12.94 -43.53 -23.83
N ALA A 203 -12.52 -43.76 -22.58
CA ALA A 203 -12.15 -45.08 -22.11
C ALA A 203 -13.30 -46.11 -22.17
N LYS A 204 -14.54 -45.68 -21.89
CA LYS A 204 -15.72 -46.54 -22.04
C LYS A 204 -15.97 -46.91 -23.51
N ALA A 205 -15.92 -45.92 -24.40
CA ALA A 205 -16.11 -46.14 -25.84
C ALA A 205 -15.02 -47.06 -26.42
N GLU A 206 -13.76 -46.88 -26.02
CA GLU A 206 -12.65 -47.76 -26.40
C GLU A 206 -12.85 -49.19 -25.88
N ALA A 207 -13.28 -49.35 -24.62
CA ALA A 207 -13.57 -50.67 -24.05
C ALA A 207 -14.75 -51.37 -24.73
N GLU A 208 -15.79 -50.63 -25.12
CA GLU A 208 -16.93 -51.15 -25.89
C GLU A 208 -16.53 -51.54 -27.31
N ALA A 209 -15.72 -50.72 -27.99
CA ALA A 209 -15.19 -51.04 -29.30
C ALA A 209 -14.29 -52.30 -29.26
N ALA A 210 -13.44 -52.42 -28.24
CA ALA A 210 -12.60 -53.61 -28.04
C ALA A 210 -13.44 -54.87 -27.80
N LYS A 211 -14.52 -54.78 -27.02
CA LYS A 211 -15.46 -55.89 -26.80
C LYS A 211 -16.17 -56.31 -28.08
N LEU A 212 -16.62 -55.35 -28.89
CA LEU A 212 -17.26 -55.62 -30.18
C LEU A 212 -16.28 -56.31 -31.15
N GLN A 213 -15.03 -55.85 -31.21
CA GLN A 213 -13.98 -56.48 -32.03
C GLN A 213 -13.69 -57.91 -31.60
N GLN A 214 -13.59 -58.17 -30.29
CA GLN A 214 -13.43 -59.53 -29.75
C GLN A 214 -14.63 -60.42 -30.05
N ALA A 215 -15.86 -59.90 -29.95
CA ALA A 215 -17.07 -60.66 -30.29
C ALA A 215 -17.13 -61.02 -31.78
N THR A 216 -16.75 -60.10 -32.68
CA THR A 216 -16.64 -60.39 -34.12
C THR A 216 -15.52 -61.38 -34.44
N ALA A 217 -14.38 -61.31 -33.74
CA ALA A 217 -13.29 -62.26 -33.91
C ALA A 217 -13.68 -63.68 -33.45
N ASN A 218 -14.34 -63.80 -32.29
CA ASN A 218 -14.82 -65.09 -31.78
C ASN A 218 -15.92 -65.70 -32.67
N THR A 219 -16.74 -64.88 -33.33
CA THR A 219 -17.77 -65.38 -34.27
C THR A 219 -17.14 -65.88 -35.58
N ALA A 220 -16.10 -65.21 -36.08
CA ALA A 220 -15.35 -65.64 -37.25
C ALA A 220 -14.54 -66.94 -37.02
N GLU A 221 -14.15 -67.23 -35.77
CA GLU A 221 -13.46 -68.46 -35.39
C GLU A 221 -14.41 -69.68 -35.29
N ILE A 222 -15.71 -69.45 -35.05
CA ILE A 222 -16.74 -70.51 -35.02
C ILE A 222 -17.24 -70.88 -36.42
N ASP A 223 -17.18 -69.96 -37.39
CA ASP A 223 -17.67 -70.15 -38.77
C ASP A 223 -16.63 -70.72 -39.75
N ASN A 224 -15.50 -71.24 -39.23
CA ASN A 224 -14.59 -72.08 -40.00
C ASN A 224 -14.99 -73.56 -39.80
N PRO A 225 -15.73 -74.19 -40.74
CA PRO A 225 -15.96 -75.62 -40.69
C PRO A 225 -14.65 -76.32 -41.04
N THR A 226 -13.82 -76.61 -40.04
CA THR A 226 -12.86 -77.71 -40.18
C THR A 226 -13.69 -78.98 -40.29
N ASP A 227 -13.74 -79.50 -41.50
CA ASP A 227 -14.27 -80.81 -41.88
C ASP A 227 -14.02 -81.84 -40.78
N ALA A 228 -15.13 -82.33 -40.22
CA ALA A 228 -15.17 -83.65 -39.66
C ALA A 228 -15.32 -84.65 -40.82
N ASP A 229 -14.23 -85.29 -41.23
CA ASP A 229 -14.33 -86.62 -41.85
C ASP A 229 -13.06 -87.47 -41.64
N GLY A 230 -13.26 -88.65 -41.04
CA GLY A 230 -12.57 -89.87 -41.45
C GLY A 230 -11.28 -90.30 -40.75
N GLY A 231 -11.41 -91.29 -39.85
CA GLY A 231 -10.52 -92.47 -39.92
C GLY A 231 -9.59 -92.73 -38.74
N GLY A 232 -9.94 -93.73 -37.92
CA GLY A 232 -9.12 -94.22 -36.82
C GLY A 232 -7.88 -95.02 -37.25
N GLY A 233 -6.92 -95.17 -36.32
CA GLY A 233 -5.77 -96.05 -36.51
C GLY A 233 -4.66 -95.95 -35.44
N ALA A 234 -4.88 -96.65 -34.32
CA ALA A 234 -3.90 -97.30 -33.42
C ALA A 234 -2.81 -96.50 -32.65
N PRO A 235 -2.44 -96.96 -31.43
CA PRO A 235 -1.38 -96.36 -30.61
C PRO A 235 -0.01 -97.01 -30.90
N GLN A 236 1.08 -96.25 -30.79
CA GLN A 236 2.43 -96.80 -30.72
C GLN A 236 3.22 -96.17 -29.57
N THR A 237 3.44 -97.00 -28.56
CA THR A 237 4.50 -96.97 -27.55
C THR A 237 5.89 -96.90 -28.21
N THR A 238 6.81 -96.10 -27.66
CA THR A 238 8.15 -96.56 -27.18
C THR A 238 9.05 -95.38 -26.79
N ALA A 239 9.55 -95.44 -25.55
CA ALA A 239 10.79 -94.79 -25.12
C ALA A 239 12.00 -95.59 -25.65
N PRO A 240 13.20 -95.02 -25.63
CA PRO A 240 14.03 -95.17 -24.43
C PRO A 240 14.53 -93.86 -23.80
#